data_AF-A0A0F9J165-F1
#
_entry.id   AF-A0A0F9J165-F1
#
_cell.length_a   1.000
_cell.length_b   1.000
_cell.length_c   1.000
_cell.angle_alpha   90.00
_cell.angle_beta   90.00
_cell.angle_gamma   90.00
#
_symmetry.space_group_name_H-M   'P 1'
#
loop_
_entity.id
_entity.type
_entity.pdbx_description
1 polymer ?
#
loop_
_entity_poly.entity_id
_entity_poly.type
_entity_poly.pdbx_seq_one_letter_code
_entity_poly.pdbx_strand_id
1 'polypeptide(L)'
;MGCVIWLIMKTLSISDAEIMVLALQDEIRRSQEARYDHRLHAILLVAQGVTCPEVASLLGDAPRTVQYWVCRFEQEGLAGLADADRPGRPKKLTDHQFEKVSKALRSTPRDVGLSTNIWDGKTLSEFIHRQFGIDIGVRQCQRLFRQLGFRLRKPRPVIAKADPEKQKRHKKNSE
;
A
#
# COMPACT_ATOMS: atom_id res chain seq x y z
N MET A 1 -36.35 43.99 44.07
CA MET A 1 -34.99 43.79 43.51
C MET A 1 -34.59 42.36 43.84
N GLY A 2 -34.18 41.47 42.94
CA GLY A 2 -33.88 41.58 41.53
C GLY A 2 -34.24 40.28 40.80
N CYS A 3 -34.32 40.42 39.49
CA CYS A 3 -34.79 39.47 38.50
C CYS A 3 -34.04 38.13 38.55
N VAL A 4 -34.78 37.03 38.71
CA VAL A 4 -34.27 35.67 38.51
C VAL A 4 -34.35 35.38 37.01
N ILE A 5 -33.34 35.81 36.25
CA ILE A 5 -33.22 35.44 34.83
C ILE A 5 -32.69 34.00 34.79
N TRP A 6 -33.59 33.02 34.88
CA TRP A 6 -33.32 31.67 34.41
C TRP A 6 -33.19 31.75 32.89
N LEU A 7 -31.94 31.75 32.41
CA LEU A 7 -31.63 31.62 30.99
C LEU A 7 -32.13 30.24 30.54
N ILE A 8 -33.29 30.22 29.88
CA ILE A 8 -33.81 29.03 29.20
C ILE A 8 -32.85 28.76 28.02
N MET A 9 -31.84 27.92 28.25
CA MET A 9 -31.05 27.38 27.16
C MET A 9 -31.97 26.51 26.31
N LYS A 10 -32.26 26.97 25.09
CA LYS A 10 -33.03 26.18 24.13
C LYS A 10 -32.23 24.94 23.75
N THR A 11 -32.87 23.78 23.80
CA THR A 11 -32.32 22.56 23.27
C THR A 11 -32.16 22.72 21.75
N LEU A 12 -30.93 22.55 21.27
CA LEU A 12 -30.66 22.47 19.85
C LEU A 12 -30.78 21.02 19.41
N SER A 13 -31.43 20.78 18.28
CA SER A 13 -31.56 19.45 17.67
C SER A 13 -31.02 19.46 16.25
N ILE A 14 -30.56 18.29 15.80
CA ILE A 14 -30.10 18.05 14.44
C ILE A 14 -31.23 17.31 13.70
N SER A 15 -31.64 17.82 12.55
CA SER A 15 -32.59 17.13 11.65
C SER A 15 -31.95 15.86 11.08
N ASP A 16 -32.75 14.81 10.91
CA ASP A 16 -32.29 13.49 10.44
C ASP A 16 -31.09 12.94 11.23
N ALA A 17 -31.16 13.08 12.56
CA ALA A 17 -30.06 12.79 13.48
C ALA A 17 -29.40 11.42 13.24
N GLU A 18 -30.17 10.37 12.95
CA GLU A 18 -29.62 9.03 12.67
C GLU A 18 -28.71 9.02 11.43
N ILE A 19 -29.12 9.69 10.35
CA ILE A 19 -28.32 9.80 9.12
C ILE A 19 -27.10 10.68 9.39
N MET A 20 -27.28 11.78 10.12
CA MET A 20 -26.19 12.69 10.45
C MET A 20 -25.14 12.04 11.35
N VAL A 21 -25.55 11.18 12.30
CA VAL A 21 -24.61 10.41 13.13
C VAL A 21 -23.73 9.52 12.24
N LEU A 22 -24.30 8.82 11.27
CA LEU A 22 -23.52 7.98 10.35
C LEU A 22 -22.55 8.81 9.51
N ALA A 23 -23.01 9.94 8.95
CA ALA A 23 -22.17 10.82 8.14
C ALA A 23 -21.01 11.43 8.94
N LEU A 24 -21.27 11.85 10.19
CA LEU A 24 -20.25 12.40 11.08
C LEU A 24 -19.24 11.32 11.50
N GLN A 25 -19.70 10.10 11.79
CA GLN A 25 -18.81 8.97 12.08
C GLN A 25 -17.90 8.62 10.90
N ASP A 26 -18.41 8.68 9.67
CA ASP A 26 -17.60 8.46 8.47
C ASP A 26 -16.57 9.58 8.27
N GLU A 27 -16.95 10.84 8.52
CA GLU A 27 -16.01 11.97 8.44
C GLU A 27 -14.91 11.86 9.52
N ILE A 28 -15.25 11.49 10.75
CA ILE A 28 -14.28 11.21 11.83
C ILE A 28 -13.29 10.11 11.40
N ARG A 29 -13.74 9.11 10.64
CA ARG A 29 -12.91 7.99 10.17
C ARG A 29 -12.09 8.34 8.92
N ARG A 30 -12.34 9.48 8.27
CA ARG A 30 -11.80 9.81 6.94
C ARG A 30 -10.30 10.08 6.92
N SER A 31 -9.78 10.80 7.92
CA SER A 31 -8.37 11.20 7.96
C SER A 31 -7.62 10.53 9.13
N GLN A 32 -6.28 10.56 9.08
CA GLN A 32 -5.47 10.09 10.20
C GLN A 32 -5.60 11.01 11.42
N GLU A 33 -5.63 12.33 11.18
CA GLU A 33 -5.78 13.36 12.22
C GLU A 33 -7.12 13.26 12.93
N ALA A 34 -8.24 13.15 12.20
CA ALA A 34 -9.56 13.01 12.80
C ALA A 34 -9.68 11.72 13.65
N ARG A 35 -9.09 10.62 13.19
CA ARG A 35 -9.05 9.37 13.96
C ARG A 35 -8.15 9.47 15.19
N TYR A 36 -7.09 10.26 15.15
CA TYR A 36 -6.24 10.54 16.30
C TYR A 36 -7.01 11.35 17.35
N ASP A 37 -7.67 12.44 16.93
CA ASP A 37 -8.45 13.29 17.82
C ASP A 37 -9.66 12.56 18.43
N HIS A 38 -10.28 11.66 17.67
CA HIS A 38 -11.36 10.80 18.18
C HIS A 38 -10.88 9.90 19.32
N ARG A 39 -9.72 9.26 19.16
CA ARG A 39 -9.10 8.46 20.22
C ARG A 39 -8.70 9.34 21.40
N LEU A 40 -8.19 10.54 21.15
CA LEU A 40 -7.81 11.48 22.20
C LEU A 40 -9.02 11.86 23.06
N HIS A 41 -10.18 12.14 22.44
CA HIS A 41 -11.42 12.39 23.18
C HIS A 41 -11.88 11.17 23.98
N ALA A 42 -11.75 9.96 23.43
CA ALA A 42 -12.06 8.73 24.16
C ALA A 42 -11.21 8.59 25.43
N ILE A 43 -9.89 8.84 25.33
CA ILE A 43 -8.98 8.81 26.48
C ILE A 43 -9.31 9.92 27.47
N LEU A 44 -9.63 11.13 27.01
CA LEU A 44 -10.02 12.24 27.87
C LEU A 44 -11.25 11.89 28.72
N LEU A 45 -12.28 11.28 28.12
CA LEU A 45 -13.47 10.85 28.85
C LEU A 45 -13.15 9.77 29.89
N VAL A 46 -12.29 8.80 29.55
CA VAL A 46 -11.84 7.79 30.51
C VAL A 46 -11.05 8.43 31.66
N ALA A 47 -10.17 9.38 31.36
CA ALA A 47 -9.41 10.12 32.37
C ALA A 47 -10.31 10.98 33.30
N GLN A 48 -11.49 11.38 32.80
CA GLN A 48 -12.53 12.04 33.59
C GLN A 48 -13.39 11.06 34.42
N GLY A 49 -13.12 9.76 34.36
CA GLY A 49 -13.79 8.73 35.14
C GLY A 49 -14.95 8.03 34.44
N VAL A 50 -15.21 8.32 33.16
CA VAL A 50 -16.24 7.62 32.37
C VAL A 50 -15.74 6.22 32.02
N THR A 51 -16.57 5.20 32.16
CA THR A 51 -16.15 3.82 31.91
C THR A 51 -15.97 3.54 30.41
N CYS A 52 -15.10 2.60 30.04
CA CYS A 52 -14.89 2.24 28.63
C CYS A 52 -16.19 1.85 27.88
N PRO A 53 -17.14 1.10 28.45
CA PRO A 53 -18.42 0.82 27.80
C PRO A 53 -19.28 2.07 27.56
N GLU A 54 -19.31 3.03 28.50
CA GLU A 54 -20.04 4.28 28.35
C GLU A 54 -19.42 5.16 27.27
N VAL A 55 -18.10 5.32 27.28
CA VAL A 55 -17.36 6.05 26.23
C VAL A 55 -17.62 5.43 24.86
N ALA A 56 -17.59 4.10 24.76
CA ALA A 56 -17.89 3.39 23.52
C ALA A 56 -19.31 3.67 23.03
N SER A 57 -20.30 3.68 23.93
CA SER A 57 -21.68 4.04 23.58
C SER A 57 -21.82 5.50 23.14
N LEU A 58 -21.10 6.43 23.76
CA LEU A 58 -21.14 7.86 23.44
C LEU A 58 -20.49 8.16 22.08
N LEU A 59 -19.39 7.50 21.77
CA LEU A 59 -18.57 7.76 20.57
C LEU A 59 -18.91 6.85 19.38
N GLY A 60 -19.73 5.81 19.59
CA GLY A 60 -20.12 4.87 18.53
C GLY A 60 -19.03 3.84 18.21
N ASP A 61 -18.28 3.41 19.23
CA ASP A 61 -17.22 2.41 19.13
C ASP A 61 -17.59 1.12 19.87
N ALA A 62 -16.79 0.07 19.67
CA ALA A 62 -16.89 -1.13 20.50
C ALA A 62 -16.15 -0.93 21.84
N PRO A 63 -16.69 -1.40 22.99
CA PRO A 63 -16.02 -1.27 24.29
C PRO A 63 -14.58 -1.79 24.32
N ARG A 64 -14.32 -2.89 23.60
CA ARG A 64 -12.99 -3.48 23.47
C ARG A 64 -12.01 -2.55 22.73
N THR A 65 -12.49 -1.78 21.75
CA THR A 65 -11.67 -0.81 21.01
C THR A 65 -11.19 0.31 21.94
N VAL A 66 -12.10 0.84 22.77
CA VAL A 66 -11.74 1.86 23.76
C VAL A 66 -10.73 1.31 24.77
N GLN A 67 -10.93 0.08 25.27
CA GLN A 67 -9.95 -0.57 26.14
C GLN A 67 -8.56 -0.70 25.48
N TYR A 68 -8.51 -1.07 24.20
CA TYR A 68 -7.24 -1.11 23.46
C TYR A 68 -6.56 0.26 23.37
N TRP A 69 -7.32 1.33 23.14
CA TRP A 69 -6.76 2.68 23.12
C TRP A 69 -6.21 3.08 24.48
N VAL A 70 -6.92 2.78 25.57
CA VAL A 70 -6.46 3.03 26.94
C VAL A 70 -5.16 2.28 27.21
N CYS A 71 -5.10 0.97 26.93
CA CYS A 71 -3.90 0.18 27.12
C CYS A 71 -2.70 0.72 26.32
N ARG A 72 -2.91 1.14 25.06
CA ARG A 72 -1.84 1.74 24.25
C ARG A 72 -1.40 3.08 24.80
N PHE A 73 -2.33 3.92 25.24
CA PHE A 73 -2.00 5.21 25.84
C PHE A 73 -1.18 5.04 27.12
N GLU A 74 -1.54 4.11 28.00
CA GLU A 74 -0.77 3.81 29.21
C GLU A 74 0.65 3.28 28.90
N GLN A 75 0.83 2.58 27.77
CA GLN A 75 2.13 2.00 27.38
C GLN A 75 3.03 2.97 26.60
N GLU A 76 2.45 3.77 25.71
CA GLU A 76 3.17 4.54 24.68
C GLU A 76 2.86 6.05 24.74
N GLY A 77 1.98 6.49 25.64
CA GLY A 77 1.49 7.87 25.73
C GLY A 77 0.72 8.30 24.48
N LEU A 78 0.85 9.57 24.10
CA LEU A 78 0.20 10.14 22.91
C LEU A 78 0.60 9.42 21.61
N ALA A 79 1.83 8.90 21.52
CA ALA A 79 2.27 8.12 20.35
C ALA A 79 1.42 6.85 20.17
N GLY A 80 0.95 6.27 21.28
CA GLY A 80 0.01 5.14 21.32
C GLY A 80 -1.41 5.47 20.82
N LEU A 81 -1.69 6.70 20.41
CA LEU A 81 -2.94 7.07 19.76
C LEU A 81 -2.79 7.29 18.26
N ALA A 82 -1.57 7.56 17.79
CA ALA A 82 -1.26 7.71 16.38
C ALA A 82 -1.54 6.40 15.62
N ASP A 83 -2.01 6.52 14.38
CA ASP A 83 -2.01 5.41 13.46
C ASP A 83 -0.57 4.96 13.23
N ALA A 84 -0.32 3.66 13.39
CA ALA A 84 0.91 3.10 12.90
C ALA A 84 0.90 3.17 11.36
N ASP A 85 2.06 3.47 10.78
CA ASP A 85 2.27 3.18 9.37
C ASP A 85 1.86 1.74 9.12
N ARG A 86 0.95 1.54 8.18
CA ARG A 86 0.62 0.20 7.69
C ARG A 86 1.54 -0.06 6.51
N PRO A 87 2.75 -0.62 6.71
CA PRO A 87 3.52 -1.05 5.56
C PRO A 87 2.64 -2.04 4.82
N GLY A 88 2.33 -1.72 3.56
CA GLY A 88 1.64 -2.66 2.67
C GLY A 88 2.43 -3.98 2.60
N ARG A 89 1.89 -4.96 1.86
CA ARG A 89 2.57 -6.26 1.70
C ARG A 89 4.06 -6.04 1.38
N PRO A 90 5.00 -6.61 2.18
CA PRO A 90 6.42 -6.37 1.99
C PRO A 90 6.83 -6.73 0.56
N LYS A 91 7.69 -5.90 -0.03
CA LYS A 91 8.26 -6.17 -1.36
C LYS A 91 8.98 -7.53 -1.29
N LYS A 92 8.77 -8.39 -2.30
CA LYS A 92 9.48 -9.68 -2.38
C LYS A 92 10.99 -9.52 -2.59
N LEU A 93 11.42 -8.38 -3.12
CA LEU A 93 12.83 -8.04 -3.29
C LEU A 93 13.17 -6.88 -2.36
N THR A 94 14.28 -7.01 -1.65
CA THR A 94 14.93 -5.86 -0.99
C THR A 94 15.42 -4.85 -2.03
N ASP A 95 15.66 -3.61 -1.63
CA ASP A 95 16.10 -2.57 -2.57
C ASP A 95 17.45 -2.93 -3.22
N HIS A 96 18.38 -3.54 -2.46
CA HIS A 96 19.65 -4.05 -3.00
C HIS A 96 19.45 -5.20 -4.02
N GLN A 97 18.51 -6.11 -3.78
CA GLN A 97 18.17 -7.16 -4.76
C GLN A 97 17.53 -6.57 -6.01
N PHE A 98 16.67 -5.55 -5.85
CA PHE A 98 16.05 -4.84 -6.95
C PHE A 98 17.09 -4.13 -7.83
N GLU A 99 18.09 -3.48 -7.23
CA GLU A 99 19.20 -2.88 -7.97
C GLU A 99 20.03 -3.91 -8.74
N LYS A 100 20.32 -5.07 -8.12
CA LYS A 100 21.02 -6.17 -8.81
C LYS A 100 20.22 -6.69 -10.01
N VAL A 101 18.91 -6.84 -9.87
CA VAL A 101 18.02 -7.21 -10.98
C VAL A 101 18.05 -6.13 -12.07
N SER A 102 17.93 -4.86 -11.71
CA SER A 102 18.00 -3.73 -12.65
C SER A 102 19.31 -3.73 -13.45
N LYS A 103 20.45 -3.99 -12.79
CA LYS A 103 21.75 -4.10 -13.44
C LYS A 103 21.82 -5.30 -14.39
N ALA A 104 21.37 -6.47 -13.96
CA ALA A 104 21.37 -7.69 -14.78
C ALA A 104 20.51 -7.57 -16.05
N LEU A 105 19.39 -6.85 -15.97
CA LEU A 105 18.51 -6.62 -17.13
C LEU A 105 19.13 -5.72 -18.21
N ARG A 106 20.26 -5.04 -17.93
CA ARG A 106 21.01 -4.24 -18.92
C ARG A 106 22.01 -5.07 -19.73
N SER A 107 22.31 -6.29 -19.31
CA SER A 107 23.09 -7.29 -20.06
C SER A 107 22.18 -8.36 -20.67
N THR A 108 22.71 -9.26 -21.48
CA THR A 108 21.91 -10.40 -21.97
C THR A 108 21.75 -11.46 -20.88
N PRO A 109 20.71 -12.32 -20.92
CA PRO A 109 20.58 -13.40 -19.95
C PRO A 109 21.78 -14.38 -19.97
N ARG A 110 22.44 -14.54 -21.12
CA ARG A 110 23.68 -15.34 -21.23
C ARG A 110 24.83 -14.78 -20.41
N ASP A 111 24.97 -13.46 -20.40
CA ASP A 111 26.04 -12.78 -19.64
C ASP A 111 25.91 -12.99 -18.13
N VAL A 112 24.70 -13.36 -17.67
CA VAL A 112 24.39 -13.66 -16.27
C VAL A 112 24.17 -15.16 -16.01
N GLY A 113 24.62 -16.03 -16.93
CA GLY A 113 24.65 -17.48 -16.73
C GLY A 113 23.34 -18.22 -17.04
N LEU A 114 22.44 -17.62 -17.83
CA LEU A 114 21.21 -18.28 -18.30
C LEU A 114 21.37 -18.84 -19.72
N SER A 115 20.61 -19.88 -20.03
CA SER A 115 20.68 -20.59 -21.32
C SER A 115 20.01 -19.83 -22.47
N THR A 116 19.10 -18.91 -22.16
CA THR A 116 18.34 -18.11 -23.13
C THR A 116 19.08 -16.82 -23.49
N ASN A 117 18.74 -16.21 -24.63
CA ASN A 117 19.32 -14.93 -25.05
C ASN A 117 18.34 -13.75 -24.93
N ILE A 118 17.13 -13.99 -24.43
CA ILE A 118 16.06 -13.01 -24.37
C ILE A 118 15.51 -12.93 -22.96
N TRP A 119 15.42 -11.72 -22.43
CA TRP A 119 14.69 -11.45 -21.20
C TRP A 119 13.18 -11.56 -21.43
N ASP A 120 12.56 -12.52 -20.75
CA ASP A 120 11.11 -12.61 -20.59
C ASP A 120 10.75 -12.85 -19.12
N GLY A 121 9.45 -12.93 -18.81
CA GLY A 121 9.01 -13.11 -17.42
C GLY A 121 9.46 -14.44 -16.80
N LYS A 122 9.64 -15.50 -17.58
CA LYS A 122 10.12 -16.80 -17.11
C LYS A 122 11.62 -16.76 -16.82
N THR A 123 12.39 -16.22 -17.77
CA THR A 123 13.84 -16.00 -17.65
C THR A 123 14.17 -15.13 -16.43
N LEU A 124 13.40 -14.05 -16.21
CA LEU A 124 13.60 -13.20 -15.03
C LEU A 124 13.22 -13.92 -13.72
N SER A 125 12.16 -14.72 -13.73
CA SER A 125 11.81 -15.56 -12.57
C SER A 125 12.94 -16.52 -12.22
N GLU A 126 13.49 -17.20 -13.23
CA GLU A 126 14.61 -18.13 -13.06
C GLU A 126 15.86 -17.42 -12.55
N PHE A 127 16.20 -16.25 -13.10
CA PHE A 127 17.31 -15.43 -12.64
C PHE A 127 17.19 -15.11 -11.14
N ILE A 128 16.03 -14.61 -10.73
CA ILE A 128 15.78 -14.19 -9.34
C ILE A 128 15.83 -15.39 -8.39
N HIS A 129 15.27 -16.53 -8.81
CA HIS A 129 15.34 -17.76 -8.04
C HIS A 129 16.79 -18.25 -7.89
N ARG A 130 17.57 -18.31 -8.98
CA ARG A 130 18.97 -18.75 -8.92
C ARG A 130 19.85 -17.83 -8.09
N GLN A 131 19.65 -16.52 -8.19
CA GLN A 131 20.52 -15.53 -7.54
C GLN A 131 20.18 -15.28 -6.07
N PHE A 132 18.90 -15.40 -5.69
CA PHE A 132 18.42 -15.00 -4.37
C PHE A 132 17.59 -16.06 -3.64
N GLY A 133 17.24 -17.18 -4.29
CA GLY A 133 16.36 -18.21 -3.71
C GLY A 133 14.91 -17.75 -3.54
N ILE A 134 14.47 -16.75 -4.31
CA ILE A 134 13.14 -16.13 -4.17
C ILE A 134 12.24 -16.51 -5.35
N ASP A 135 11.09 -17.12 -5.06
CA ASP A 135 10.07 -17.41 -6.06
C ASP A 135 9.22 -16.18 -6.36
N ILE A 136 9.33 -15.66 -7.58
CA ILE A 136 8.51 -14.56 -8.09
C ILE A 136 7.71 -15.04 -9.30
N GLY A 137 6.39 -14.91 -9.25
CA GLY A 137 5.54 -15.35 -10.36
C GLY A 137 5.79 -14.54 -11.63
N VAL A 138 5.64 -15.17 -12.79
CA VAL A 138 5.89 -14.58 -14.13
C VAL A 138 5.19 -13.22 -14.32
N ARG A 139 3.95 -13.05 -13.84
CA ARG A 139 3.23 -11.77 -13.92
C ARG A 139 3.88 -10.65 -13.09
N GLN A 140 4.46 -10.99 -11.94
CA GLN A 140 5.22 -10.03 -11.13
C GLN A 140 6.52 -9.64 -11.83
N CYS A 141 7.23 -10.60 -12.43
CA CYS A 141 8.39 -10.33 -13.28
C CYS A 141 8.05 -9.40 -14.47
N GLN A 142 6.90 -9.62 -15.12
CA GLN A 142 6.40 -8.72 -16.17
C GLN A 142 6.09 -7.32 -15.67
N ARG A 143 5.57 -7.17 -14.44
CA ARG A 143 5.39 -5.87 -13.80
C ARG A 143 6.74 -5.20 -13.49
N LEU A 144 7.74 -5.94 -13.04
CA LEU A 144 9.09 -5.43 -12.80
C LEU A 144 9.71 -4.82 -14.06
N PHE A 145 9.56 -5.46 -15.23
CA PHE A 145 10.00 -4.87 -16.49
C PHE A 145 9.39 -3.48 -16.74
N ARG A 146 8.08 -3.33 -16.52
CA ARG A 146 7.39 -2.05 -16.71
C ARG A 146 7.86 -1.00 -15.70
N GLN A 147 8.02 -1.38 -14.44
CA GLN A 147 8.50 -0.50 -13.38
C GLN A 147 9.92 0.02 -13.65
N LEU A 148 10.77 -0.82 -14.26
CA LEU A 148 12.14 -0.47 -14.64
C LEU A 148 12.24 0.22 -16.02
N GLY A 149 11.11 0.54 -16.66
CA GLY A 149 11.07 1.26 -17.93
C GLY A 149 11.37 0.41 -19.17
N PHE A 150 11.45 -0.91 -19.06
CA PHE A 150 11.65 -1.80 -20.21
C PHE A 150 10.35 -1.96 -21.02
N ARG A 151 10.49 -1.93 -22.35
CA ARG A 151 9.39 -2.20 -23.29
C ARG A 151 9.51 -3.60 -23.87
N LEU A 152 8.38 -4.29 -23.97
CA LEU A 152 8.31 -5.58 -24.62
C LEU A 152 8.60 -5.41 -26.12
N ARG A 153 9.68 -6.03 -26.59
CA ARG A 153 9.99 -6.13 -28.02
C ARG A 153 9.75 -7.56 -28.49
N LYS A 154 8.90 -7.71 -29.51
CA LYS A 154 8.69 -9.01 -30.15
C LYS A 154 9.93 -9.30 -31.03
N PRO A 155 10.64 -10.42 -30.84
CA PRO A 155 11.76 -10.77 -31.70
C PRO A 155 11.26 -10.92 -33.14
N ARG A 156 12.04 -10.42 -34.11
CA ARG A 156 11.73 -10.58 -35.53
C ARG A 156 11.83 -12.07 -35.86
N PRO A 157 10.76 -12.70 -36.39
CA PRO A 157 10.80 -14.11 -36.73
C PRO A 157 11.84 -14.36 -37.83
N VAL A 158 12.74 -15.30 -37.59
CA VAL A 158 13.68 -15.79 -38.59
C VAL A 158 13.02 -16.96 -39.30
N ILE A 159 12.83 -16.85 -40.62
CA ILE A 159 12.21 -17.91 -41.43
C ILE A 159 13.20 -19.08 -41.48
N ALA A 160 12.82 -20.22 -40.89
CA ALA A 160 13.67 -21.41 -40.75
C ALA A 160 14.12 -22.03 -42.10
N LYS A 161 13.48 -21.67 -43.22
CA LYS A 161 13.80 -22.12 -44.59
C LYS A 161 14.26 -20.99 -45.51
N ALA A 162 14.84 -19.93 -44.97
CA ALA A 162 15.37 -18.85 -45.81
C ALA A 162 16.74 -19.23 -46.38
N ASP A 163 16.82 -19.26 -47.71
CA ASP A 163 18.03 -19.50 -48.49
C ASP A 163 19.14 -18.47 -48.11
N PRO A 164 20.30 -18.90 -47.58
CA PRO A 164 21.37 -18.01 -47.09
C PRO A 164 21.88 -17.03 -48.15
N GLU A 165 21.84 -17.44 -49.42
CA GLU A 165 22.26 -16.66 -50.60
C GLU A 165 21.33 -15.47 -50.85
N LYS A 166 20.00 -15.66 -50.74
CA LYS A 166 19.01 -14.60 -50.98
C LYS A 166 19.02 -13.54 -49.88
N GLN A 167 19.34 -13.91 -48.64
CA GLN A 167 19.48 -12.95 -47.54
C GLN A 167 20.71 -12.04 -47.69
N LYS A 168 21.81 -12.55 -48.26
CA LYS A 168 23.03 -11.75 -48.52
C LYS A 168 22.81 -10.72 -49.64
N ARG A 169 22.06 -11.07 -50.69
CA ARG A 169 21.75 -10.17 -51.81
C ARG A 169 20.89 -8.98 -51.38
N HIS A 170 19.91 -9.19 -50.50
CA HIS A 170 19.08 -8.10 -49.97
C HIS A 170 19.84 -7.13 -49.04
N LYS A 171 20.95 -7.54 -48.42
CA LYS A 171 21.78 -6.66 -47.59
C LYS A 171 22.73 -5.77 -48.39
N LYS A 172 22.99 -6.07 -49.67
CA LYS A 172 23.93 -5.30 -50.52
C LYS A 172 23.29 -4.21 -51.38
N ASN A 173 21.95 -4.20 -51.54
CA ASN A 173 21.25 -3.19 -52.34
C ASN A 173 20.56 -2.13 -51.47
N SER A 174 21.24 -1.66 -50.43
CA SER A 174 20.78 -0.52 -49.63
C SER A 174 21.92 0.48 -49.52
N GLU A 175 22.27 1.06 -50.67
CA GLU A 175 22.78 2.43 -50.76
C GLU A 175 21.62 3.32 -51.22
#